data_AF-A0A1V5TD56-F1
#
_entry.id   AF-A0A1V5TD56-F1
#
_cell.length_a   1.000
_cell.length_b   1.000
_cell.length_c   1.000
_cell.angle_alpha   90.00
_cell.angle_beta   90.00
_cell.angle_gamma   90.00
#
_symmetry.space_group_name_H-M   'P 1'
#
loop_
_entity.id
_entity.type
_entity.pdbx_description
1 polymer ?
#
loop_
_entity_poly.entity_id
_entity_poly.type
_entity_poly.pdbx_seq_one_letter_code
_entity_poly.pdbx_strand_id
1 'polypeptide(L)'
;MLIDTDYLIKKLALPLAKMLITQRDNGFTDFAAKTVKEALAQSAIGLDGHPVSNIEVEKYPYSVAACNEQERGKIYNTIPLQDYSKVAGEDHLYFFAYNSFGNNIEIAEELYQMIQQVKRETGHDKVNIIPISLGSTVAVTLFELHPEVKEDLDEVVFIVPALDGSRLVGDLYQGKFSTDNESLYKTLMPSLVEGYTGYLINVALRLIPKQIIFDLLDKVVDAIRDVMLTNCTMLWGLVPGGDYDALAAKYLADDAHAEIRRQTDIFHRAQLNVRENILAFKESGVDFYDIVDYNFPLYSFVPSSKTCNGDGLIHFESESIGATSGYINTPLPDGYVQQNTHCTDPSHNHISPERIVDASTGLLPETTFYFLNQDHEGTGRNDVVMKLATEILLYDELKDVHSMPERFPQFNVGRETKWLRKDTLPMAKAVDQSTLAPEDAAELQAAIEQCEAMLDTTVVVYDEFTAAQQRLDNILIKIGVLQPPEDDTAGKIATALCKLVSDALYRYWGPRGFSDGVDAIG
;
A
#
# COMPACT_ATOMS: atom_id res chain seq x y z
N MET A 1 14.18 3.76 6.07
CA MET A 1 14.68 4.97 5.37
C MET A 1 14.29 6.19 6.19
N LEU A 2 15.25 6.91 6.78
CA LEU A 2 15.00 8.14 7.52
C LEU A 2 15.73 9.27 6.80
N ILE A 3 14.98 10.08 6.05
CA ILE A 3 15.50 11.34 5.53
C ILE A 3 15.64 12.28 6.73
N ASP A 4 16.86 12.77 6.99
CA ASP A 4 17.10 13.78 8.03
C ASP A 4 16.50 15.13 7.59
N THR A 5 15.24 15.36 7.97
CA THR A 5 14.49 16.57 7.63
C THR A 5 15.14 17.82 8.24
N ASP A 6 15.73 17.71 9.42
CA ASP A 6 16.42 18.82 10.08
C ASP A 6 17.69 19.21 9.32
N TYR A 7 18.43 18.23 8.81
CA TYR A 7 19.57 18.44 7.91
C TYR A 7 19.14 19.18 6.65
N LEU A 8 18.08 18.73 5.98
CA LEU A 8 17.54 19.37 4.78
C LEU A 8 17.15 20.82 5.05
N ILE A 9 16.36 21.07 6.10
CA ILE A 9 15.90 22.43 6.45
C ILE A 9 17.09 23.35 6.71
N LYS A 10 18.06 22.92 7.52
CA LYS A 10 19.25 23.73 7.85
C LYS A 10 20.08 24.08 6.63
N LYS A 11 20.27 23.14 5.70
CA LYS A 11 21.07 23.33 4.49
C LYS A 11 20.36 24.22 3.47
N LEU A 12 19.05 24.06 3.31
CA LEU A 12 18.29 24.70 2.23
C LEU A 12 17.73 26.09 2.59
N ALA A 13 17.63 26.45 3.87
CA ALA A 13 17.02 27.71 4.30
C ALA A 13 17.64 28.98 3.66
N LEU A 14 18.97 29.14 3.71
CA LEU A 14 19.63 30.32 3.15
C LEU A 14 19.60 30.35 1.61
N PRO A 15 19.91 29.26 0.89
CA PRO A 15 19.71 29.18 -0.55
C PRO A 15 18.27 29.47 -0.98
N LEU A 16 17.27 28.94 -0.28
CA LEU A 16 15.86 29.18 -0.53
C LEU A 16 15.52 30.67 -0.34
N ALA A 17 15.95 31.28 0.76
CA ALA A 17 15.73 32.71 1.01
C ALA A 17 16.34 33.59 -0.09
N LYS A 18 17.55 33.27 -0.56
CA LYS A 18 18.20 33.97 -1.69
C LYS A 18 17.40 33.81 -2.98
N MET A 19 16.92 32.59 -3.28
CA MET A 19 16.07 32.33 -4.45
C MET A 19 14.77 33.15 -4.36
N LEU A 20 14.09 33.14 -3.21
CA LEU A 20 12.85 33.90 -2.99
C LEU A 20 13.07 35.43 -3.08
N ILE A 21 14.18 35.97 -2.57
CA ILE A 21 14.45 37.42 -2.67
C ILE A 21 14.73 37.84 -4.11
N THR A 22 15.49 37.05 -4.84
CA THR A 22 15.94 37.40 -6.20
C THR A 22 14.96 36.96 -7.28
N GLN A 23 14.03 36.06 -6.95
CA GLN A 23 13.12 35.38 -7.88
C GLN A 23 13.88 34.72 -9.05
N ARG A 24 15.08 34.21 -8.76
CA ARG A 24 15.96 33.50 -9.70
C ARG A 24 16.58 32.31 -8.99
N ASP A 25 16.78 31.21 -9.73
CA ASP A 25 17.30 29.96 -9.17
C ASP A 25 18.63 30.15 -8.41
N ASN A 26 19.59 30.88 -8.98
CA ASN A 26 20.91 31.12 -8.38
C ASN A 26 21.63 29.84 -7.87
N GLY A 27 21.42 28.70 -8.54
CA GLY A 27 21.98 27.41 -8.16
C GLY A 27 21.21 26.71 -7.03
N PHE A 28 20.02 27.19 -6.66
CA PHE A 28 19.20 26.58 -5.61
C PHE A 28 18.83 25.14 -5.95
N THR A 29 18.29 24.90 -7.16
CA THR A 29 17.83 23.58 -7.60
C THR A 29 18.96 22.55 -7.61
N ASP A 30 20.15 22.91 -8.11
CA ASP A 30 21.34 22.03 -8.08
C ASP A 30 21.80 21.73 -6.65
N PHE A 31 21.84 22.76 -5.80
CA PHE A 31 22.24 22.59 -4.41
C PHE A 31 21.22 21.74 -3.63
N ALA A 32 19.93 21.89 -3.90
CA ALA A 32 18.87 21.10 -3.32
C ALA A 32 19.00 19.62 -3.70
N ALA A 33 19.14 19.33 -5.00
CA ALA A 33 19.33 17.97 -5.48
C ALA A 33 20.59 17.32 -4.88
N LYS A 34 21.71 18.05 -4.81
CA LYS A 34 22.92 17.57 -4.13
C LYS A 34 22.68 17.27 -2.66
N THR A 35 21.96 18.15 -1.95
CA THR A 35 21.65 17.97 -0.53
C THR A 35 20.76 16.75 -0.31
N VAL A 36 19.80 16.50 -1.21
CA VAL A 36 18.98 15.27 -1.21
C VAL A 36 19.85 14.03 -1.44
N LYS A 37 20.77 14.05 -2.42
CA LYS A 37 21.73 12.93 -2.62
C LYS A 37 22.54 12.63 -1.36
N GLU A 38 23.06 13.66 -0.70
CA GLU A 38 23.81 13.53 0.55
C GLU A 38 22.94 12.96 1.68
N ALA A 39 21.69 13.42 1.80
CA ALA A 39 20.75 12.93 2.81
C ALA A 39 20.35 11.46 2.59
N LEU A 40 20.29 11.02 1.33
CA LEU A 40 19.94 9.64 0.95
C LEU A 40 21.15 8.71 0.84
N ALA A 41 22.38 9.21 1.01
CA ALA A 41 23.60 8.43 0.75
C ALA A 41 23.68 7.11 1.54
N GLN A 42 23.11 7.05 2.75
CA GLN A 42 23.05 5.82 3.53
C GLN A 42 22.11 4.76 2.94
N SER A 43 21.13 5.17 2.14
CA SER A 43 20.17 4.29 1.46
C SER A 43 20.60 3.96 0.03
N ALA A 44 21.83 4.32 -0.37
CA ALA A 44 22.31 4.07 -1.71
C ALA A 44 22.49 2.56 -1.99
N ILE A 45 22.20 2.15 -3.23
CA ILE A 45 22.34 0.77 -3.70
C ILE A 45 23.49 0.70 -4.72
N GLY A 46 24.40 -0.25 -4.52
CA GLY A 46 25.57 -0.50 -5.36
C GLY A 46 25.21 -1.18 -6.69
N LEU A 47 26.18 -1.25 -7.60
CA LEU A 47 26.02 -1.89 -8.91
C LEU A 47 25.86 -3.44 -8.83
N ASP A 48 26.00 -4.01 -7.64
CA ASP A 48 25.70 -5.41 -7.31
C ASP A 48 24.25 -5.64 -6.86
N GLY A 49 23.49 -4.55 -6.64
CA GLY A 49 22.11 -4.60 -6.13
C GLY A 49 22.02 -4.63 -4.61
N HIS A 50 23.13 -4.39 -3.90
CA HIS A 50 23.20 -4.39 -2.44
C HIS A 50 23.29 -2.98 -1.85
N PRO A 51 22.79 -2.75 -0.63
CA PRO A 51 23.02 -1.50 0.06
C PRO A 51 24.53 -1.21 0.22
N VAL A 52 24.95 0.01 -0.10
CA VAL A 52 26.37 0.42 0.08
C VAL A 52 26.73 0.61 1.56
N SER A 53 25.72 0.84 2.39
CA SER A 53 25.86 0.95 3.85
C SER A 53 25.55 -0.40 4.50
N ASN A 54 26.13 -0.66 5.68
CA ASN A 54 25.81 -1.87 6.44
C ASN A 54 24.39 -1.79 7.01
N ILE A 55 23.40 -2.15 6.19
CA ILE A 55 21.99 -2.27 6.54
C ILE A 55 21.69 -3.75 6.67
N GLU A 56 21.42 -4.18 7.90
CA GLU A 56 21.05 -5.56 8.21
C GLU A 56 19.55 -5.65 8.48
N VAL A 57 18.90 -6.65 7.88
CA VAL A 57 17.51 -6.98 8.16
C VAL A 57 17.47 -7.76 9.47
N GLU A 58 16.59 -7.36 10.39
CA GLU A 58 16.27 -8.18 11.56
C GLU A 58 15.51 -9.42 11.07
N LYS A 59 16.21 -10.56 11.02
CA LYS A 59 15.65 -11.84 10.54
C LYS A 59 15.08 -12.67 11.70
N TYR A 60 14.08 -13.49 11.38
CA TYR A 60 13.42 -14.41 12.31
C TYR A 60 13.47 -15.84 11.73
N PRO A 61 14.64 -16.52 11.78
CA PRO A 61 14.86 -17.79 11.08
C PRO A 61 14.25 -19.00 11.81
N TYR A 62 13.23 -18.80 12.64
CA TYR A 62 12.58 -19.82 13.47
C TYR A 62 11.09 -19.49 13.61
N SER A 63 10.28 -20.44 14.07
CA SER A 63 8.84 -20.21 14.28
C SER A 63 8.57 -19.17 15.37
N VAL A 64 7.39 -18.57 15.35
CA VAL A 64 6.97 -17.55 16.33
C VAL A 64 7.00 -18.10 17.77
N ALA A 65 6.83 -19.42 17.96
CA ALA A 65 6.97 -20.06 19.27
C ALA A 65 8.36 -19.87 19.90
N ALA A 66 9.41 -19.78 19.07
CA ALA A 66 10.78 -19.55 19.52
C ALA A 66 11.15 -18.06 19.69
N CYS A 67 10.30 -17.15 19.21
CA CYS A 67 10.47 -15.71 19.39
C CYS A 67 10.32 -15.30 20.86
N ASN A 68 11.15 -14.35 21.27
CA ASN A 68 10.94 -13.63 22.53
C ASN A 68 9.73 -12.68 22.43
N GLU A 69 9.30 -12.11 23.56
CA GLU A 69 8.12 -11.25 23.64
C GLU A 69 8.20 -10.02 22.73
N GLN A 70 9.38 -9.42 22.59
CA GLN A 70 9.59 -8.24 21.75
C GLN A 70 9.45 -8.58 20.26
N GLU A 71 10.07 -9.68 19.83
CA GLU A 71 10.00 -10.17 18.45
C GLU A 71 8.58 -10.56 18.08
N ARG A 72 7.91 -11.33 18.95
CA ARG A 72 6.50 -11.70 18.80
C ARG A 72 5.60 -10.47 18.71
N GLY A 73 5.84 -9.47 19.56
CA GLY A 73 5.15 -8.20 19.52
C GLY A 73 5.33 -7.47 18.18
N LYS A 74 6.55 -7.43 17.63
CA LYS A 74 6.82 -6.84 16.30
C LYS A 74 6.06 -7.58 15.19
N ILE A 75 6.13 -8.91 15.17
CA ILE A 75 5.48 -9.75 14.15
C ILE A 75 3.97 -9.50 14.14
N TYR A 76 3.30 -9.64 15.30
CA TYR A 76 1.86 -9.43 15.41
C TYR A 76 1.40 -7.97 15.33
N ASN A 77 2.31 -7.01 15.47
CA ASN A 77 2.03 -5.60 15.18
C ASN A 77 2.11 -5.29 13.69
N THR A 78 2.91 -6.06 12.96
CA THR A 78 3.06 -5.98 11.51
C THR A 78 1.87 -6.67 10.85
N ILE A 79 1.69 -7.98 11.10
CA ILE A 79 0.60 -8.78 10.53
C ILE A 79 -0.19 -9.45 11.69
N PRO A 80 -1.42 -8.99 12.00
CA PRO A 80 -2.17 -9.48 13.16
C PRO A 80 -2.90 -10.80 12.89
N LEU A 81 -2.15 -11.91 12.89
CA LEU A 81 -2.63 -13.29 12.73
C LEU A 81 -2.69 -14.07 14.06
N GLN A 82 -3.03 -13.40 15.16
CA GLN A 82 -3.17 -14.07 16.47
C GLN A 82 -4.29 -15.11 16.47
N ASP A 83 -5.33 -14.93 15.66
CA ASP A 83 -6.45 -15.88 15.61
C ASP A 83 -6.03 -17.18 14.89
N TYR A 84 -5.17 -17.08 13.87
CA TYR A 84 -4.51 -18.24 13.28
C TYR A 84 -3.68 -19.00 14.31
N SER A 85 -2.78 -18.32 15.00
CA SER A 85 -1.84 -18.98 15.92
C SER A 85 -2.50 -19.56 17.18
N LYS A 86 -3.69 -19.06 17.59
CA LYS A 86 -4.51 -19.69 18.63
C LYS A 86 -4.99 -21.09 18.24
N VAL A 87 -5.16 -21.36 16.95
CA VAL A 87 -5.67 -22.64 16.42
C VAL A 87 -4.51 -23.52 15.96
N ALA A 88 -3.65 -23.02 15.06
CA ALA A 88 -2.54 -23.77 14.48
C ALA A 88 -1.33 -23.91 15.43
N GLY A 89 -1.19 -23.00 16.39
CA GLY A 89 0.01 -22.90 17.23
C GLY A 89 1.08 -21.97 16.64
N GLU A 90 1.81 -21.27 17.51
CA GLU A 90 2.91 -20.37 17.11
C GLU A 90 4.12 -21.13 16.51
N ASP A 91 4.19 -22.44 16.72
CA ASP A 91 5.20 -23.33 16.12
C ASP A 91 4.92 -23.63 14.64
N HIS A 92 3.72 -23.29 14.15
CA HIS A 92 3.29 -23.41 12.75
C HIS A 92 3.15 -22.05 12.05
N LEU A 93 3.80 -21.01 12.60
CA LEU A 93 3.84 -19.67 12.03
C LEU A 93 5.29 -19.20 11.92
N TYR A 94 5.69 -18.81 10.71
CA TYR A 94 7.02 -18.28 10.41
C TYR A 94 6.88 -16.92 9.74
N PHE A 95 7.78 -15.98 10.08
CA PHE A 95 7.75 -14.61 9.56
C PHE A 95 9.00 -14.31 8.74
N PHE A 96 8.83 -14.17 7.42
CA PHE A 96 9.93 -13.88 6.50
C PHE A 96 10.13 -12.37 6.37
N ALA A 97 11.13 -11.84 7.08
CA ALA A 97 11.57 -10.45 6.95
C ALA A 97 12.69 -10.34 5.91
N TYR A 98 12.56 -9.36 5.01
CA TYR A 98 13.54 -9.10 3.94
C TYR A 98 13.75 -7.60 3.72
N ASN A 99 14.80 -7.25 2.98
CA ASN A 99 15.10 -5.85 2.64
C ASN A 99 14.29 -5.42 1.41
N SER A 100 13.24 -4.61 1.60
CA SER A 100 12.43 -4.05 0.51
C SER A 100 13.21 -3.20 -0.49
N PHE A 101 14.45 -2.79 -0.15
CA PHE A 101 15.36 -2.05 -1.01
C PHE A 101 16.60 -2.87 -1.43
N GLY A 102 16.53 -4.20 -1.34
CA GLY A 102 17.64 -5.11 -1.62
C GLY A 102 17.59 -5.77 -3.00
N ASN A 103 18.22 -6.95 -3.06
CA ASN A 103 18.32 -7.77 -4.26
C ASN A 103 17.16 -8.77 -4.37
N ASN A 104 16.34 -8.65 -5.41
CA ASN A 104 15.13 -9.47 -5.56
C ASN A 104 15.40 -10.98 -5.71
N ILE A 105 16.44 -11.36 -6.45
CA ILE A 105 16.76 -12.78 -6.70
C ILE A 105 17.27 -13.45 -5.42
N GLU A 106 18.15 -12.77 -4.69
CA GLU A 106 18.66 -13.32 -3.42
C GLU A 106 17.55 -13.45 -2.38
N ILE A 107 16.63 -12.49 -2.32
CA ILE A 107 15.48 -12.56 -1.40
C ILE A 107 14.54 -13.71 -1.79
N ALA A 108 14.33 -13.99 -3.08
CA ALA A 108 13.56 -15.14 -3.53
C ALA A 108 14.24 -16.47 -3.18
N GLU A 109 15.56 -16.55 -3.31
CA GLU A 109 16.36 -17.71 -2.86
C GLU A 109 16.26 -17.89 -1.33
N GLU A 110 16.35 -16.80 -0.55
CA GLU A 110 16.18 -16.85 0.91
C GLU A 110 14.78 -17.38 1.30
N LEU A 111 13.73 -16.97 0.58
CA LEU A 111 12.38 -17.49 0.79
C LEU A 111 12.30 -18.99 0.46
N TYR A 112 12.88 -19.43 -0.65
CA TYR A 112 12.95 -20.85 -1.00
C TYR A 112 13.65 -21.66 0.10
N GLN A 113 14.81 -21.19 0.58
CA GLN A 113 15.54 -21.86 1.66
C GLN A 113 14.74 -21.91 2.96
N MET A 114 13.98 -20.86 3.27
CA MET A 114 13.10 -20.83 4.43
C MET A 114 11.97 -21.87 4.29
N ILE A 115 11.33 -21.99 3.12
CA ILE A 115 10.31 -23.03 2.86
C ILE A 115 10.90 -24.42 3.12
N GLN A 116 12.08 -24.70 2.58
CA GLN A 116 12.76 -25.98 2.80
C GLN A 116 13.12 -26.20 4.27
N GLN A 117 13.51 -25.15 4.99
CA GLN A 117 13.79 -25.22 6.42
C GLN A 117 12.54 -25.55 7.22
N VAL A 118 11.43 -24.85 6.99
CA VAL A 118 10.15 -25.06 7.69
C VAL A 118 9.67 -26.49 7.52
N LYS A 119 9.71 -27.03 6.30
CA LYS A 119 9.36 -28.44 6.04
C LYS A 119 10.23 -29.42 6.83
N ARG A 120 11.55 -29.18 6.88
CA ARG A 120 12.47 -30.02 7.67
C ARG A 120 12.23 -29.94 9.17
N GLU A 121 11.94 -28.76 9.69
CA GLU A 121 11.74 -28.53 11.14
C GLU A 121 10.42 -29.09 11.64
N THR A 122 9.36 -28.92 10.85
CA THR A 122 8.00 -29.31 11.24
C THR A 122 7.63 -30.73 10.81
N GLY A 123 8.33 -31.28 9.81
CA GLY A 123 8.04 -32.59 9.23
C GLY A 123 6.86 -32.61 8.26
N HIS A 124 6.34 -31.45 7.85
CA HIS A 124 5.27 -31.34 6.86
C HIS A 124 5.80 -31.45 5.43
N ASP A 125 4.98 -32.04 4.56
CA ASP A 125 5.30 -32.20 3.14
C ASP A 125 5.09 -30.92 2.34
N LYS A 126 4.25 -30.00 2.82
CA LYS A 126 3.95 -28.72 2.15
C LYS A 126 3.77 -27.59 3.16
N VAL A 127 3.82 -26.35 2.67
CA VAL A 127 3.55 -25.14 3.45
C VAL A 127 2.55 -24.23 2.73
N ASN A 128 1.87 -23.40 3.50
CA ASN A 128 1.11 -22.26 2.99
C ASN A 128 2.00 -21.00 3.03
N ILE A 129 1.88 -20.14 2.02
CA ILE A 129 2.55 -18.83 2.03
C ILE A 129 1.55 -17.69 1.84
N ILE A 130 1.83 -16.56 2.49
CA ILE A 130 1.02 -15.33 2.39
C ILE A 130 1.92 -14.18 1.90
N PRO A 131 2.11 -14.01 0.59
CA PRO A 131 2.81 -12.86 0.04
C PRO A 131 1.92 -11.62 0.12
N ILE A 132 2.41 -10.57 0.80
CA ILE A 132 1.66 -9.33 1.02
C ILE A 132 2.37 -8.19 0.31
N SER A 133 1.64 -7.39 -0.49
CA SER A 133 2.20 -6.22 -1.18
C SER A 133 3.43 -6.58 -2.02
N LEU A 134 4.56 -5.93 -1.79
CA LEU A 134 5.86 -6.20 -2.39
C LEU A 134 6.34 -7.66 -2.18
N GLY A 135 5.87 -8.37 -1.15
CA GLY A 135 6.19 -9.79 -0.94
C GLY A 135 5.73 -10.66 -2.12
N SER A 136 4.73 -10.22 -2.87
CA SER A 136 4.25 -10.90 -4.06
C SER A 136 5.25 -10.85 -5.21
N THR A 137 6.07 -9.78 -5.33
CA THR A 137 7.13 -9.74 -6.34
C THR A 137 8.22 -10.77 -6.03
N VAL A 138 8.51 -11.01 -4.75
CA VAL A 138 9.40 -12.09 -4.30
C VAL A 138 8.81 -13.46 -4.67
N ALA A 139 7.51 -13.66 -4.42
CA ALA A 139 6.84 -14.92 -4.75
C ALA A 139 6.82 -15.19 -6.26
N VAL A 140 6.58 -14.16 -7.09
CA VAL A 140 6.63 -14.26 -8.55
C VAL A 140 8.03 -14.67 -9.03
N THR A 141 9.09 -14.07 -8.48
CA THR A 141 10.47 -14.47 -8.77
C THR A 141 10.75 -15.90 -8.31
N LEU A 142 10.27 -16.29 -7.13
CA LEU A 142 10.40 -17.65 -6.61
C LEU A 142 9.80 -18.68 -7.59
N PHE A 143 8.59 -18.43 -8.12
CA PHE A 143 7.93 -19.36 -9.04
C PHE A 143 8.69 -19.52 -10.36
N GLU A 144 9.34 -18.45 -10.84
CA GLU A 144 10.17 -18.49 -12.05
C GLU A 144 11.51 -19.19 -11.82
N LEU A 145 12.18 -18.94 -10.68
CA LEU A 145 13.50 -19.49 -10.38
C LEU A 145 13.45 -20.95 -9.88
N HIS A 146 12.41 -21.28 -9.13
CA HIS A 146 12.19 -22.58 -8.50
C HIS A 146 10.81 -23.14 -8.84
N PRO A 147 10.53 -23.47 -10.11
CA PRO A 147 9.25 -24.05 -10.49
C PRO A 147 8.95 -25.39 -9.77
N GLU A 148 9.97 -26.06 -9.24
CA GLU A 148 9.82 -27.23 -8.37
C GLU A 148 9.13 -26.93 -7.03
N VAL A 149 9.10 -25.67 -6.58
CA VAL A 149 8.49 -25.28 -5.30
C VAL A 149 6.99 -25.56 -5.25
N LYS A 150 6.34 -25.78 -6.40
CA LYS A 150 4.95 -26.24 -6.45
C LYS A 150 4.71 -27.57 -5.73
N GLU A 151 5.75 -28.40 -5.59
CA GLU A 151 5.68 -29.64 -4.80
C GLU A 151 5.84 -29.39 -3.28
N ASP A 152 6.27 -28.18 -2.91
CA ASP A 152 6.45 -27.73 -1.52
C ASP A 152 5.31 -26.85 -1.03
N LEU A 153 4.42 -26.38 -1.91
CA LEU A 153 3.31 -25.48 -1.58
C LEU A 153 1.98 -26.23 -1.58
N ASP A 154 1.14 -25.90 -0.61
CA ASP A 154 -0.26 -26.32 -0.59
C ASP A 154 -1.15 -25.16 -1.03
N GLU A 155 -1.00 -24.01 -0.37
CA GLU A 155 -1.76 -22.80 -0.69
C GLU A 155 -0.89 -21.53 -0.79
N VAL A 156 -1.29 -20.63 -1.68
CA VAL A 156 -0.75 -19.27 -1.79
C VAL A 156 -1.89 -18.27 -1.62
N VAL A 157 -1.81 -17.43 -0.60
CA VAL A 157 -2.79 -16.37 -0.34
C VAL A 157 -2.15 -15.01 -0.57
N PHE A 158 -2.45 -14.39 -1.70
CA PHE A 158 -2.03 -13.03 -1.98
C PHE A 158 -2.88 -12.03 -1.21
N ILE A 159 -2.24 -10.98 -0.67
CA ILE A 159 -2.93 -9.85 -0.05
C ILE A 159 -2.36 -8.57 -0.64
N VAL A 160 -3.22 -7.77 -1.29
CA VAL A 160 -2.90 -6.54 -2.02
C VAL A 160 -1.62 -6.67 -2.87
N PRO A 161 -1.53 -7.66 -3.78
CA PRO A 161 -0.25 -8.07 -4.32
C PRO A 161 0.23 -7.16 -5.47
N ALA A 162 1.55 -6.98 -5.60
CA ALA A 162 2.14 -6.22 -6.71
C ALA A 162 2.56 -7.11 -7.90
N LEU A 163 1.63 -7.85 -8.51
CA LEU A 163 1.98 -8.93 -9.47
C LEU A 163 2.47 -8.41 -10.84
N ASP A 164 1.93 -7.31 -11.34
CA ASP A 164 2.44 -6.54 -12.49
C ASP A 164 3.02 -5.19 -12.03
N GLY A 165 3.59 -5.14 -10.83
CA GLY A 165 4.14 -3.93 -10.25
C GLY A 165 3.10 -2.83 -9.99
N SER A 166 3.52 -1.57 -10.07
CA SER A 166 2.70 -0.40 -9.74
C SER A 166 2.86 0.71 -10.76
N ARG A 167 1.74 1.24 -11.27
CA ARG A 167 1.72 2.43 -12.13
C ARG A 167 2.32 3.66 -11.46
N LEU A 168 2.25 3.76 -10.14
CA LEU A 168 2.94 4.80 -9.40
C LEU A 168 4.46 4.70 -9.59
N VAL A 169 5.02 3.50 -9.44
CA VAL A 169 6.46 3.29 -9.65
C VAL A 169 6.83 3.46 -11.12
N GLY A 170 5.99 2.98 -12.05
CA GLY A 170 6.18 3.21 -13.49
C GLY A 170 6.29 4.71 -13.83
N ASP A 171 5.37 5.53 -13.33
CA ASP A 171 5.40 7.00 -13.51
C ASP A 171 6.67 7.61 -12.91
N LEU A 172 7.08 7.19 -11.71
CA LEU A 172 8.33 7.67 -11.08
C LEU A 172 9.56 7.35 -11.94
N TYR A 173 9.69 6.14 -12.45
CA TYR A 173 10.81 5.75 -13.33
C TYR A 173 10.78 6.51 -14.66
N GLN A 174 9.58 6.80 -15.20
CA GLN A 174 9.42 7.64 -16.37
C GLN A 174 9.77 9.12 -16.10
N GLY A 175 9.87 9.53 -14.84
CA GLY A 175 10.05 10.93 -14.42
C GLY A 175 8.75 11.74 -14.56
N LYS A 176 7.60 11.08 -14.51
CA LYS A 176 6.28 11.70 -14.61
C LYS A 176 5.76 12.04 -13.22
N PHE A 177 5.44 13.31 -13.03
CA PHE A 177 4.76 13.82 -11.85
C PHE A 177 3.46 14.49 -12.25
N SER A 178 2.50 14.53 -11.33
CA SER A 178 1.29 15.34 -11.42
C SER A 178 1.64 16.83 -11.26
N THR A 179 2.35 17.36 -12.24
CA THR A 179 2.77 18.76 -12.33
C THR A 179 1.85 19.57 -13.24
N ASP A 180 0.73 18.99 -13.69
CA ASP A 180 -0.29 19.77 -14.37
C ASP A 180 -0.76 20.92 -13.47
N ASN A 181 -1.22 21.97 -14.13
CA ASN A 181 -1.55 23.25 -13.52
C ASN A 181 -2.47 23.11 -12.30
N GLU A 182 -3.49 22.26 -12.38
CA GLU A 182 -4.42 22.05 -11.27
C GLU A 182 -3.76 21.26 -10.14
N SER A 183 -3.05 20.17 -10.46
CA SER A 183 -2.33 19.39 -9.46
C SER A 183 -1.36 20.23 -8.64
N LEU A 184 -0.44 20.93 -9.31
CA LEU A 184 0.62 21.67 -8.64
C LEU A 184 0.10 22.78 -7.73
N TYR A 185 -0.93 23.51 -8.16
CA TYR A 185 -1.38 24.73 -7.47
C TYR A 185 -2.68 24.57 -6.67
N LYS A 186 -3.33 23.40 -6.70
CA LYS A 186 -4.62 23.19 -6.05
C LYS A 186 -4.73 21.87 -5.29
N THR A 187 -4.35 20.73 -5.87
CA THR A 187 -4.70 19.43 -5.26
C THR A 187 -3.53 18.67 -4.64
N LEU A 188 -2.30 18.82 -5.16
CA LEU A 188 -1.14 18.03 -4.74
C LEU A 188 -0.81 18.21 -3.25
N MET A 189 -0.45 19.42 -2.78
CA MET A 189 -0.05 19.59 -1.37
C MET A 189 -1.18 19.28 -0.38
N PRO A 190 -2.46 19.68 -0.60
CA PRO A 190 -3.56 19.31 0.28
C PRO A 190 -3.85 17.82 0.34
N SER A 191 -3.50 17.06 -0.70
CA SER A 191 -3.64 15.60 -0.68
C SER A 191 -2.46 14.89 0.01
N LEU A 192 -1.32 15.56 0.19
CA LEU A 192 -0.13 14.99 0.85
C LEU A 192 0.02 15.47 2.30
N VAL A 193 -0.54 16.64 2.62
CA VAL A 193 -0.42 17.28 3.94
C VAL A 193 -1.81 17.68 4.42
N GLU A 194 -2.23 17.06 5.51
CA GLU A 194 -3.54 17.26 6.09
C GLU A 194 -3.76 18.67 6.64
N GLY A 195 -5.04 19.03 6.75
CA GLY A 195 -5.48 20.29 7.35
C GLY A 195 -5.11 21.54 6.53
N TYR A 196 -5.08 22.68 7.21
CA TYR A 196 -4.85 23.98 6.57
C TYR A 196 -3.42 24.12 6.02
N THR A 197 -2.46 23.34 6.55
CA THR A 197 -1.05 23.40 6.17
C THR A 197 -0.84 23.04 4.71
N GLY A 198 -1.49 21.99 4.19
CA GLY A 198 -1.38 21.64 2.77
C GLY A 198 -1.83 22.78 1.83
N TYR A 199 -2.92 23.46 2.19
CA TYR A 199 -3.38 24.64 1.44
C TYR A 199 -2.42 25.83 1.57
N LEU A 200 -1.85 26.08 2.75
CA LEU A 200 -0.83 27.12 2.93
C LEU A 200 0.43 26.84 2.12
N ILE A 201 0.90 25.60 2.06
CA ILE A 201 2.02 25.21 1.21
C ILE A 201 1.68 25.49 -0.26
N ASN A 202 0.48 25.12 -0.73
CA ASN A 202 0.03 25.47 -2.09
C ASN A 202 0.05 26.98 -2.37
N VAL A 203 -0.36 27.81 -1.40
CA VAL A 203 -0.25 29.27 -1.53
C VAL A 203 1.21 29.71 -1.57
N ALA A 204 2.05 29.16 -0.70
CA ALA A 204 3.48 29.48 -0.63
C ALA A 204 4.26 29.04 -1.88
N LEU A 205 3.87 27.94 -2.54
CA LEU A 205 4.46 27.50 -3.81
C LEU A 205 4.38 28.61 -4.88
N ARG A 206 3.36 29.47 -4.84
CA ARG A 206 3.23 30.61 -5.77
C ARG A 206 4.29 31.71 -5.53
N LEU A 207 5.02 31.70 -4.42
CA LEU A 207 6.14 32.61 -4.19
C LEU A 207 7.39 32.21 -4.99
N ILE A 208 7.39 30.98 -5.53
CA ILE A 208 8.47 30.42 -6.32
C ILE A 208 8.08 30.52 -7.81
N PRO A 209 8.97 31.04 -8.67
CA PRO A 209 8.76 31.00 -10.12
C PRO A 209 8.51 29.56 -10.60
N LYS A 210 7.50 29.38 -11.46
CA LYS A 210 7.04 28.03 -11.85
C LYS A 210 8.14 27.15 -12.42
N GLN A 211 8.99 27.72 -13.27
CA GLN A 211 10.11 26.96 -13.88
C GLN A 211 11.09 26.43 -12.83
N ILE A 212 11.35 27.19 -11.75
CA ILE A 212 12.25 26.75 -10.67
C ILE A 212 11.66 25.55 -9.92
N ILE A 213 10.33 25.49 -9.78
CA ILE A 213 9.64 24.34 -9.16
C ILE A 213 9.83 23.10 -10.02
N PHE A 214 9.62 23.22 -11.34
CA PHE A 214 9.83 22.09 -12.26
C PHE A 214 11.28 21.62 -12.29
N ASP A 215 12.22 22.56 -12.45
CA ASP A 215 13.66 22.26 -12.42
C ASP A 215 14.09 21.61 -11.09
N LEU A 216 13.48 22.02 -9.97
CA LEU A 216 13.72 21.40 -8.66
C LEU A 216 13.24 19.96 -8.63
N LEU A 217 11.99 19.73 -9.05
CA LEU A 217 11.37 18.40 -9.05
C LEU A 217 12.19 17.44 -9.92
N ASP A 218 12.50 17.83 -11.16
CA ASP A 218 13.29 17.00 -12.08
C ASP A 218 14.63 16.59 -11.47
N LYS A 219 15.39 17.56 -10.91
CA LYS A 219 16.71 17.27 -10.32
C LYS A 219 16.64 16.45 -9.03
N VAL A 220 15.60 16.65 -8.21
CA VAL A 220 15.40 15.85 -6.98
C VAL A 220 15.03 14.40 -7.34
N VAL A 221 14.25 14.22 -8.39
CA VAL A 221 13.87 12.88 -8.88
C VAL A 221 15.07 12.16 -9.44
N ASP A 222 15.88 12.84 -10.26
CA ASP A 222 17.13 12.26 -10.74
C ASP A 222 18.08 11.95 -9.57
N ALA A 223 18.08 12.77 -8.52
CA ALA A 223 18.82 12.45 -7.31
C ALA A 223 18.36 11.17 -6.60
N ILE A 224 17.05 11.00 -6.41
CA ILE A 224 16.48 9.79 -5.80
C ILE A 224 16.76 8.57 -6.70
N ARG A 225 16.60 8.73 -8.01
CA ARG A 225 16.84 7.70 -9.01
C ARG A 225 18.28 7.19 -8.97
N ASP A 226 19.23 8.11 -9.04
CA ASP A 226 20.68 7.81 -9.04
C ASP A 226 21.12 7.12 -7.75
N VAL A 227 20.56 7.52 -6.62
CA VAL A 227 20.96 7.00 -5.31
C VAL A 227 20.37 5.62 -5.06
N MET A 228 19.08 5.44 -5.33
CA MET A 228 18.32 4.29 -4.83
C MET A 228 17.64 3.48 -5.95
N LEU A 229 16.94 4.13 -6.88
CA LEU A 229 16.05 3.40 -7.79
C LEU A 229 16.81 2.56 -8.81
N THR A 230 17.77 3.15 -9.53
CA THR A 230 18.41 2.50 -10.70
C THR A 230 19.01 1.14 -10.35
N ASN A 231 19.61 0.99 -9.18
CA ASN A 231 20.31 -0.24 -8.79
C ASN A 231 19.48 -1.17 -7.88
N CYS A 232 18.32 -0.73 -7.39
CA CYS A 232 17.50 -1.53 -6.49
C CYS A 232 16.61 -2.50 -7.27
N THR A 233 17.03 -3.76 -7.37
CA THR A 233 16.28 -4.76 -8.17
C THR A 233 14.93 -5.12 -7.55
N MET A 234 14.75 -4.98 -6.23
CA MET A 234 13.43 -5.05 -5.61
C MET A 234 12.46 -3.95 -6.07
N LEU A 235 12.93 -2.73 -6.32
CA LEU A 235 12.08 -1.65 -6.81
C LEU A 235 11.83 -1.73 -8.32
N TRP A 236 12.77 -2.27 -9.09
CA TRP A 236 12.47 -2.73 -10.46
C TRP A 236 11.40 -3.82 -10.45
N GLY A 237 11.33 -4.60 -9.37
CA GLY A 237 10.22 -5.48 -8.99
C GLY A 237 8.82 -4.86 -9.09
N LEU A 238 8.73 -3.52 -8.97
CA LEU A 238 7.48 -2.78 -9.02
C LEU A 238 7.28 -2.00 -10.32
N VAL A 239 8.21 -2.07 -11.27
CA VAL A 239 8.00 -1.47 -12.60
C VAL A 239 7.00 -2.36 -13.36
N PRO A 240 5.88 -1.81 -13.87
CA PRO A 240 4.94 -2.60 -14.66
C PRO A 240 5.58 -3.20 -15.90
N GLY A 241 5.20 -4.42 -16.27
CA GLY A 241 5.82 -5.14 -17.38
C GLY A 241 5.75 -4.36 -18.70
N GLY A 242 4.66 -3.63 -18.93
CA GLY A 242 4.50 -2.79 -20.13
C GLY A 242 5.44 -1.56 -20.20
N ASP A 243 6.04 -1.16 -19.09
CA ASP A 243 6.98 -0.03 -19.02
C ASP A 243 8.46 -0.49 -18.95
N TYR A 244 8.70 -1.76 -18.59
CA TYR A 244 10.04 -2.29 -18.30
C TYR A 244 11.05 -2.08 -19.43
N ASP A 245 10.77 -2.58 -20.64
CA ASP A 245 11.75 -2.60 -21.74
C ASP A 245 12.30 -1.21 -22.07
N ALA A 246 11.41 -0.21 -22.13
CA ALA A 246 11.78 1.17 -22.43
C ALA A 246 12.63 1.79 -21.31
N LEU A 247 12.29 1.49 -20.05
CA LEU A 247 13.00 2.00 -18.88
C LEU A 247 14.36 1.31 -18.70
N ALA A 248 14.44 0.00 -18.89
CA ALA A 248 15.67 -0.77 -18.84
C ALA A 248 16.64 -0.34 -19.94
N ALA A 249 16.14 -0.07 -21.16
CA ALA A 249 16.95 0.50 -22.24
C ALA A 249 17.45 1.92 -21.92
N LYS A 250 16.70 2.69 -21.13
CA LYS A 250 17.07 4.05 -20.75
C LYS A 250 18.10 4.10 -19.63
N TYR A 251 17.97 3.24 -18.62
CA TYR A 251 18.74 3.35 -17.37
C TYR A 251 19.75 2.23 -17.14
N LEU A 252 19.64 1.09 -17.83
CA LEU A 252 20.45 -0.10 -17.58
C LEU A 252 21.17 -0.62 -18.83
N ALA A 253 21.28 0.20 -19.88
CA ALA A 253 21.85 -0.22 -21.16
C ALA A 253 23.38 -0.14 -21.22
N ASP A 254 24.02 0.54 -20.27
CA ASP A 254 25.47 0.65 -20.20
C ASP A 254 26.13 -0.54 -19.48
N ASP A 255 27.41 -0.77 -19.78
CA ASP A 255 28.17 -1.91 -19.26
C ASP A 255 28.26 -1.94 -17.72
N ALA A 256 28.20 -0.79 -17.04
CA ALA A 256 28.31 -0.75 -15.59
C ALA A 256 27.06 -1.33 -14.90
N HIS A 257 25.90 -1.25 -15.56
CA HIS A 257 24.63 -1.77 -15.06
C HIS A 257 24.27 -3.16 -15.62
N ALA A 258 25.20 -3.84 -16.31
CA ALA A 258 24.92 -5.13 -16.95
C ALA A 258 24.40 -6.22 -15.97
N GLU A 259 24.91 -6.23 -14.72
CA GLU A 259 24.44 -7.19 -13.70
C GLU A 259 23.05 -6.83 -13.17
N ILE A 260 22.80 -5.55 -12.86
CA ILE A 260 21.45 -5.06 -12.51
C ILE A 260 20.47 -5.38 -13.64
N ARG A 261 20.87 -5.16 -14.90
CA ARG A 261 20.05 -5.50 -16.07
C ARG A 261 19.72 -6.99 -16.11
N ARG A 262 20.72 -7.86 -15.97
CA ARG A 262 20.52 -9.31 -15.94
C ARG A 262 19.52 -9.74 -14.86
N GLN A 263 19.63 -9.18 -13.66
CA GLN A 263 18.74 -9.51 -12.54
C GLN A 263 17.31 -9.01 -12.78
N THR A 264 17.15 -7.79 -13.30
CA THR A 264 15.83 -7.23 -13.58
C THR A 264 15.16 -7.89 -14.81
N ASP A 265 15.93 -8.36 -15.80
CA ASP A 265 15.39 -9.13 -16.94
C ASP A 265 14.81 -10.48 -16.49
N ILE A 266 15.35 -11.08 -15.42
CA ILE A 266 14.81 -12.30 -14.81
C ILE A 266 13.44 -12.01 -14.20
N PHE A 267 13.33 -10.97 -13.38
CA PHE A 267 12.05 -10.60 -12.80
C PHE A 267 11.03 -10.17 -13.86
N HIS A 268 11.43 -9.40 -14.86
CA HIS A 268 10.54 -9.04 -15.97
C HIS A 268 9.96 -10.27 -16.67
N ARG A 269 10.78 -11.30 -16.89
CA ARG A 269 10.30 -12.59 -17.41
C ARG A 269 9.32 -13.26 -16.45
N ALA A 270 9.62 -13.26 -15.15
CA ALA A 270 8.73 -13.81 -14.13
C ALA A 270 7.35 -13.09 -14.13
N GLN A 271 7.33 -11.76 -14.28
CA GLN A 271 6.09 -10.98 -14.44
C GLN A 271 5.31 -11.40 -15.69
N LEU A 272 5.98 -11.53 -16.85
CA LEU A 272 5.33 -11.95 -18.09
C LEU A 272 4.74 -13.36 -17.99
N ASN A 273 5.42 -14.25 -17.26
CA ASN A 273 5.04 -15.64 -17.08
C ASN A 273 4.07 -15.87 -15.90
N VAL A 274 3.81 -14.86 -15.06
CA VAL A 274 3.11 -15.06 -13.76
C VAL A 274 1.77 -15.79 -13.92
N ARG A 275 1.00 -15.46 -14.96
CA ARG A 275 -0.29 -16.11 -15.23
C ARG A 275 -0.12 -17.58 -15.58
N GLU A 276 0.84 -17.89 -16.45
CA GLU A 276 1.16 -19.27 -16.86
C GLU A 276 1.70 -20.08 -15.67
N ASN A 277 2.57 -19.48 -14.86
CA ASN A 277 3.13 -20.11 -13.67
C ASN A 277 2.05 -20.42 -12.63
N ILE A 278 1.14 -19.48 -12.33
CA ILE A 278 0.01 -19.73 -11.42
C ILE A 278 -0.85 -20.89 -11.93
N LEU A 279 -1.22 -20.90 -13.22
CA LEU A 279 -2.02 -21.98 -13.79
C LEU A 279 -1.29 -23.33 -13.70
N ALA A 280 0.01 -23.37 -13.99
CA ALA A 280 0.81 -24.59 -13.88
C ALA A 280 0.91 -25.11 -12.44
N PHE A 281 0.96 -24.22 -11.45
CA PHE A 281 0.96 -24.60 -10.04
C PHE A 281 -0.43 -25.12 -9.60
N LYS A 282 -1.52 -24.51 -10.08
CA LYS A 282 -2.88 -25.02 -9.88
C LYS A 282 -3.06 -26.42 -10.47
N GLU A 283 -2.51 -26.67 -11.65
CA GLU A 283 -2.54 -28.01 -12.27
C GLU A 283 -1.78 -29.07 -11.44
N SER A 284 -0.76 -28.67 -10.66
CA SER A 284 -0.08 -29.55 -9.69
C SER A 284 -0.79 -29.67 -8.33
N GLY A 285 -1.94 -29.00 -8.15
CA GLY A 285 -2.72 -29.04 -6.92
C GLY A 285 -2.27 -28.05 -5.85
N VAL A 286 -1.73 -26.89 -6.25
CA VAL A 286 -1.53 -25.75 -5.35
C VAL A 286 -2.74 -24.83 -5.48
N ASP A 287 -3.37 -24.48 -4.35
CA ASP A 287 -4.48 -23.54 -4.35
C ASP A 287 -3.98 -22.08 -4.27
N PHE A 288 -4.70 -21.19 -4.95
CA PHE A 288 -4.37 -19.76 -5.02
C PHE A 288 -5.60 -18.95 -4.67
N TYR A 289 -5.42 -18.04 -3.71
CA TYR A 289 -6.40 -17.04 -3.32
C TYR A 289 -5.79 -15.66 -3.43
N ASP A 290 -6.64 -14.66 -3.64
CA ASP A 290 -6.22 -13.29 -3.79
C ASP A 290 -7.18 -12.35 -3.06
N ILE A 291 -6.64 -11.39 -2.34
CA ILE A 291 -7.39 -10.38 -1.60
C ILE A 291 -6.96 -9.01 -2.12
N VAL A 292 -7.89 -8.33 -2.78
CA VAL A 292 -7.66 -7.11 -3.55
C VAL A 292 -8.38 -5.94 -2.91
N ASP A 293 -7.68 -4.82 -2.76
CA ASP A 293 -8.30 -3.56 -2.35
C ASP A 293 -8.59 -2.71 -3.59
N TYR A 294 -9.68 -1.96 -3.57
CA TYR A 294 -10.04 -1.14 -4.72
C TYR A 294 -10.84 0.10 -4.35
N ASN A 295 -11.03 0.95 -5.36
CA ASN A 295 -11.69 2.25 -5.29
C ASN A 295 -10.96 3.26 -4.40
N PHE A 296 -9.63 3.12 -4.28
CA PHE A 296 -8.75 4.06 -3.60
C PHE A 296 -7.71 4.64 -4.58
N PRO A 297 -7.60 5.98 -4.71
CA PRO A 297 -6.69 6.57 -5.69
C PRO A 297 -5.23 6.35 -5.30
N LEU A 298 -4.37 6.06 -6.28
CA LEU A 298 -2.91 6.09 -6.07
C LEU A 298 -2.48 7.46 -5.53
N TYR A 299 -1.31 7.54 -4.90
CA TYR A 299 -0.79 8.82 -4.45
C TYR A 299 -0.79 9.88 -5.56
N SER A 300 -1.34 11.04 -5.24
CA SER A 300 -1.66 12.12 -6.17
C SER A 300 -0.46 12.74 -6.89
N PHE A 301 0.77 12.47 -6.44
CA PHE A 301 2.00 13.02 -7.03
C PHE A 301 2.37 12.39 -8.37
N VAL A 302 1.71 11.30 -8.78
CA VAL A 302 1.84 10.69 -10.11
C VAL A 302 0.57 10.85 -10.94
N PRO A 303 0.66 11.02 -12.27
CA PRO A 303 -0.53 11.20 -13.11
C PRO A 303 -1.47 10.00 -13.10
N SER A 304 -0.95 8.78 -12.91
CA SER A 304 -1.78 7.57 -12.82
C SER A 304 -2.80 7.60 -11.68
N SER A 305 -2.61 8.44 -10.66
CA SER A 305 -3.61 8.67 -9.60
C SER A 305 -4.98 9.14 -10.11
N LYS A 306 -5.04 9.70 -11.32
CA LYS A 306 -6.26 10.22 -11.94
C LYS A 306 -6.93 9.22 -12.89
N THR A 307 -6.19 8.19 -13.29
CA THR A 307 -6.57 7.29 -14.39
C THR A 307 -6.48 5.82 -14.00
N CYS A 308 -6.14 5.51 -12.76
CA CYS A 308 -6.10 4.15 -12.25
C CYS A 308 -7.03 4.02 -11.06
N ASN A 309 -7.68 2.86 -10.99
CA ASN A 309 -8.23 2.32 -9.77
C ASN A 309 -7.12 1.57 -9.02
N GLY A 310 -7.26 1.36 -7.72
CA GLY A 310 -6.29 0.67 -6.88
C GLY A 310 -6.56 0.84 -5.39
N ASP A 311 -5.49 0.71 -4.62
CA ASP A 311 -5.50 0.70 -3.16
C ASP A 311 -4.73 1.88 -2.52
N GLY A 312 -4.13 2.76 -3.33
CA GLY A 312 -3.26 3.85 -2.88
C GLY A 312 -1.80 3.73 -3.32
N LEU A 313 -1.32 2.50 -3.54
CA LEU A 313 0.03 2.20 -3.95
C LEU A 313 0.09 1.35 -5.22
N ILE A 314 -0.76 0.34 -5.33
CA ILE A 314 -0.83 -0.60 -6.43
C ILE A 314 -2.12 -0.34 -7.19
N HIS A 315 -2.06 -0.55 -8.52
CA HIS A 315 -3.21 -0.35 -9.38
C HIS A 315 -3.98 -1.67 -9.50
N PHE A 316 -5.30 -1.55 -9.54
CA PHE A 316 -6.26 -2.66 -9.44
C PHE A 316 -5.94 -3.85 -10.36
N GLU A 317 -5.54 -3.58 -11.61
CA GLU A 317 -5.27 -4.62 -12.61
C GLU A 317 -4.05 -5.47 -12.23
N SER A 318 -3.07 -4.90 -11.52
CA SER A 318 -1.90 -5.62 -11.02
C SER A 318 -2.26 -6.48 -9.80
N GLU A 319 -3.06 -5.95 -8.88
CA GLU A 319 -3.52 -6.70 -7.71
C GLU A 319 -4.38 -7.90 -8.11
N SER A 320 -5.39 -7.67 -8.95
CA SER A 320 -6.41 -8.66 -9.34
C SER A 320 -6.00 -9.61 -10.48
N ILE A 321 -4.72 -9.62 -10.86
CA ILE A 321 -4.19 -10.44 -11.95
C ILE A 321 -4.91 -10.18 -13.30
N GLY A 322 -5.35 -8.94 -13.51
CA GLY A 322 -5.97 -8.47 -14.75
C GLY A 322 -7.49 -8.37 -14.74
N ALA A 323 -8.14 -8.31 -13.58
CA ALA A 323 -9.55 -7.93 -13.56
C ALA A 323 -9.74 -6.49 -14.06
N THR A 324 -10.92 -6.21 -14.59
CA THR A 324 -11.28 -4.94 -15.20
C THR A 324 -11.97 -4.07 -14.18
N SER A 325 -11.63 -2.78 -14.16
CA SER A 325 -12.33 -1.80 -13.35
C SER A 325 -12.61 -0.51 -14.14
N GLY A 326 -13.66 0.21 -13.73
CA GLY A 326 -13.77 1.63 -13.99
C GLY A 326 -12.80 2.43 -13.11
N TYR A 327 -12.66 3.72 -13.39
CA TYR A 327 -11.90 4.62 -12.53
C TYR A 327 -12.54 4.75 -11.14
N ILE A 328 -11.82 5.39 -10.22
CA ILE A 328 -12.33 5.72 -8.88
C ILE A 328 -13.72 6.36 -8.96
N ASN A 329 -14.66 5.78 -8.21
CA ASN A 329 -16.09 6.15 -8.14
C ASN A 329 -16.80 6.21 -9.49
N THR A 330 -16.29 5.50 -10.50
CA THR A 330 -16.82 5.50 -11.85
C THR A 330 -17.28 4.09 -12.23
N PRO A 331 -18.59 3.83 -12.29
CA PRO A 331 -19.11 2.55 -12.72
C PRO A 331 -18.68 2.20 -14.16
N LEU A 332 -18.63 0.90 -14.44
CA LEU A 332 -18.61 0.33 -15.77
C LEU A 332 -19.80 0.86 -16.60
N PRO A 333 -19.67 0.93 -17.93
CA PRO A 333 -20.71 1.48 -18.80
C PRO A 333 -22.12 0.89 -18.56
N ASP A 334 -23.14 1.69 -18.84
CA ASP A 334 -24.53 1.23 -18.79
C ASP A 334 -24.73 0.02 -19.72
N GLY A 335 -25.38 -1.02 -19.20
CA GLY A 335 -25.59 -2.26 -19.95
C GLY A 335 -24.33 -3.14 -20.10
N TYR A 336 -23.24 -2.84 -19.39
CA TYR A 336 -22.07 -3.72 -19.34
C TYR A 336 -22.45 -5.14 -18.90
N VAL A 337 -21.92 -6.12 -19.61
CA VAL A 337 -22.07 -7.57 -19.35
C VAL A 337 -20.69 -8.11 -18.98
N GLN A 338 -20.63 -8.91 -17.91
CA GLN A 338 -19.39 -9.53 -17.48
C GLN A 338 -18.79 -10.40 -18.60
N GLN A 339 -17.46 -10.39 -18.72
CA GLN A 339 -16.79 -11.03 -19.86
C GLN A 339 -16.58 -12.54 -19.69
N ASN A 340 -16.53 -13.05 -18.46
CA ASN A 340 -16.33 -14.47 -18.15
C ASN A 340 -15.08 -15.06 -18.83
N THR A 341 -13.94 -14.38 -18.67
CA THR A 341 -12.67 -14.81 -19.28
C THR A 341 -12.21 -16.15 -18.70
N HIS A 342 -12.36 -16.34 -17.39
CA HIS A 342 -11.89 -17.53 -16.67
C HIS A 342 -12.99 -18.29 -15.92
N CYS A 343 -14.10 -17.64 -15.56
CA CYS A 343 -15.29 -18.32 -15.03
C CYS A 343 -16.12 -18.92 -16.17
N THR A 344 -16.50 -20.19 -16.05
CA THR A 344 -17.33 -20.88 -17.07
C THR A 344 -18.77 -21.13 -16.63
N ASP A 345 -19.10 -20.85 -15.36
CA ASP A 345 -20.47 -20.99 -14.86
C ASP A 345 -21.27 -19.71 -15.17
N PRO A 346 -22.29 -19.78 -16.04
CA PRO A 346 -23.07 -18.61 -16.42
C PRO A 346 -24.00 -18.09 -15.32
N SER A 347 -24.16 -18.81 -14.21
CA SER A 347 -24.94 -18.38 -13.05
C SER A 347 -24.14 -17.53 -12.06
N HIS A 348 -22.80 -17.57 -12.15
CA HIS A 348 -21.94 -16.79 -11.29
C HIS A 348 -21.93 -15.33 -11.75
N ASN A 349 -22.16 -14.41 -10.82
CA ASN A 349 -22.08 -12.97 -11.08
C ASN A 349 -20.84 -12.39 -10.38
N HIS A 350 -19.94 -11.83 -11.20
CA HIS A 350 -18.67 -11.27 -10.75
C HIS A 350 -18.59 -9.75 -10.98
N ILE A 351 -19.74 -9.10 -11.20
CA ILE A 351 -19.82 -7.64 -11.19
C ILE A 351 -20.03 -7.16 -9.76
N SER A 352 -19.20 -6.22 -9.32
CA SER A 352 -19.32 -5.63 -8.00
C SER A 352 -20.66 -4.89 -7.81
N PRO A 353 -21.20 -4.79 -6.57
CA PRO A 353 -22.51 -4.17 -6.32
C PRO A 353 -22.65 -2.72 -6.84
N GLU A 354 -21.59 -1.94 -6.72
CA GLU A 354 -21.48 -0.56 -7.19
C GLU A 354 -21.11 -0.46 -8.69
N ARG A 355 -20.96 -1.62 -9.35
CA ARG A 355 -20.66 -1.79 -10.77
C ARG A 355 -19.35 -1.17 -11.21
N ILE A 356 -18.34 -1.07 -10.34
CA ILE A 356 -17.01 -0.54 -10.72
C ILE A 356 -16.12 -1.66 -11.26
N VAL A 357 -16.27 -2.89 -10.78
CA VAL A 357 -15.38 -4.01 -11.08
C VAL A 357 -16.11 -5.11 -11.87
N ASP A 358 -15.43 -5.66 -12.87
CA ASP A 358 -15.73 -6.96 -13.46
C ASP A 358 -14.62 -7.95 -13.11
N ALA A 359 -14.83 -8.69 -12.02
CA ALA A 359 -13.88 -9.69 -11.53
C ALA A 359 -13.75 -10.89 -12.49
N SER A 360 -14.74 -11.14 -13.37
CA SER A 360 -14.72 -12.29 -14.30
C SER A 360 -13.61 -12.23 -15.35
N THR A 361 -12.97 -11.06 -15.49
CA THR A 361 -11.84 -10.84 -16.39
C THR A 361 -10.48 -11.18 -15.76
N GLY A 362 -10.40 -11.23 -14.42
CA GLY A 362 -9.18 -11.61 -13.71
C GLY A 362 -8.88 -13.11 -13.82
N LEU A 363 -7.65 -13.52 -13.52
CA LEU A 363 -7.21 -14.92 -13.68
C LEU A 363 -7.93 -15.88 -12.72
N LEU A 364 -8.26 -15.40 -11.51
CA LEU A 364 -8.77 -16.20 -10.39
C LEU A 364 -10.16 -15.73 -9.91
N PRO A 365 -11.16 -15.56 -10.79
CA PRO A 365 -12.43 -14.91 -10.43
C PRO A 365 -13.20 -15.65 -9.34
N GLU A 366 -13.00 -16.96 -9.19
CA GLU A 366 -13.63 -17.81 -8.18
C GLU A 366 -12.92 -17.74 -6.82
N THR A 367 -11.67 -17.28 -6.75
CA THR A 367 -10.86 -17.25 -5.52
C THR A 367 -10.25 -15.88 -5.21
N THR A 368 -10.73 -14.82 -5.86
CA THR A 368 -10.38 -13.43 -5.56
C THR A 368 -11.51 -12.71 -4.80
N PHE A 369 -11.16 -12.13 -3.65
CA PHE A 369 -12.04 -11.33 -2.79
C PHE A 369 -11.65 -9.85 -2.84
N TYR A 370 -12.64 -8.97 -2.86
CA TYR A 370 -12.46 -7.54 -3.14
C TYR A 370 -12.99 -6.67 -2.00
N PHE A 371 -12.20 -5.69 -1.55
CA PHE A 371 -12.57 -4.75 -0.49
C PHE A 371 -12.65 -3.31 -1.03
N LEU A 372 -13.87 -2.78 -1.07
CA LEU A 372 -14.18 -1.44 -1.54
C LEU A 372 -13.69 -0.38 -0.56
N ASN A 373 -13.06 0.69 -1.08
CA ASN A 373 -12.57 1.85 -0.33
C ASN A 373 -11.55 1.50 0.76
N GLN A 374 -10.76 0.45 0.55
CA GLN A 374 -9.69 0.07 1.46
C GLN A 374 -8.36 0.70 1.00
N ASP A 375 -7.67 1.35 1.95
CA ASP A 375 -6.31 1.86 1.78
C ASP A 375 -5.30 0.71 1.98
N HIS A 376 -4.29 0.63 1.10
CA HIS A 376 -3.20 -0.35 1.12
C HIS A 376 -2.49 -0.42 2.47
N GLU A 377 -2.19 0.74 3.07
CA GLU A 377 -1.53 0.80 4.37
C GLU A 377 -2.47 0.39 5.51
N GLY A 378 -3.77 0.43 5.23
CA GLY A 378 -4.89 0.06 6.08
C GLY A 378 -5.21 -1.43 6.10
N THR A 379 -4.81 -2.19 5.08
CA THR A 379 -5.25 -3.58 4.86
C THR A 379 -4.94 -4.49 6.06
N GLY A 380 -3.73 -4.39 6.63
CA GLY A 380 -3.37 -5.15 7.84
C GLY A 380 -4.13 -4.75 9.11
N ARG A 381 -4.89 -3.64 9.07
CA ARG A 381 -5.74 -3.13 10.15
C ARG A 381 -7.20 -3.56 9.97
N ASN A 382 -7.54 -4.12 8.80
CA ASN A 382 -8.85 -4.66 8.49
C ASN A 382 -9.01 -6.06 9.10
N ASP A 383 -9.89 -6.21 10.08
CA ASP A 383 -10.08 -7.50 10.75
C ASP A 383 -10.73 -8.55 9.86
N VAL A 384 -11.55 -8.14 8.89
CA VAL A 384 -12.23 -9.07 7.98
C VAL A 384 -11.23 -9.68 7.01
N VAL A 385 -10.29 -8.90 6.48
CA VAL A 385 -9.19 -9.43 5.64
C VAL A 385 -8.37 -10.48 6.42
N MET A 386 -8.04 -10.19 7.68
CA MET A 386 -7.26 -11.10 8.53
C MET A 386 -8.04 -12.37 8.91
N LYS A 387 -9.35 -12.26 9.14
CA LYS A 387 -10.22 -13.43 9.35
C LYS A 387 -10.38 -14.25 8.09
N LEU A 388 -10.52 -13.62 6.93
CA LEU A 388 -10.59 -14.31 5.65
C LEU A 388 -9.31 -15.11 5.40
N ALA A 389 -8.14 -14.47 5.51
CA ALA A 389 -6.86 -15.16 5.40
C ALA A 389 -6.74 -16.31 6.42
N THR A 390 -7.17 -16.10 7.66
CA THR A 390 -7.16 -17.14 8.70
C THR A 390 -8.11 -18.30 8.37
N GLU A 391 -9.29 -18.02 7.82
CA GLU A 391 -10.25 -19.05 7.40
C GLU A 391 -9.68 -19.92 6.28
N ILE A 392 -9.12 -19.29 5.24
CA ILE A 392 -8.46 -19.99 4.12
C ILE A 392 -7.39 -20.94 4.65
N LEU A 393 -6.50 -20.45 5.51
CA LEU A 393 -5.32 -21.20 5.96
C LEU A 393 -5.61 -22.32 6.96
N LEU A 394 -6.74 -22.26 7.67
CA LEU A 394 -7.05 -23.21 8.75
C LEU A 394 -8.07 -24.27 8.32
N TYR A 395 -8.95 -23.95 7.36
CA TYR A 395 -10.13 -24.75 7.11
C TYR A 395 -10.35 -24.99 5.62
N ASP A 396 -10.63 -26.24 5.28
CA ASP A 396 -10.96 -26.66 3.92
C ASP A 396 -12.35 -26.21 3.44
N GLU A 397 -13.15 -25.54 4.27
CA GLU A 397 -14.55 -25.24 3.96
C GLU A 397 -14.71 -24.08 2.96
N LEU A 398 -13.78 -23.12 2.96
CA LEU A 398 -13.79 -21.99 2.04
C LEU A 398 -12.96 -22.34 0.78
N LYS A 399 -13.61 -22.92 -0.23
CA LYS A 399 -12.94 -23.30 -1.49
C LYS A 399 -12.94 -22.20 -2.54
N ASP A 400 -13.94 -21.34 -2.50
CA ASP A 400 -14.17 -20.25 -3.45
C ASP A 400 -15.07 -19.17 -2.84
N VAL A 401 -15.30 -18.09 -3.59
CA VAL A 401 -16.17 -16.98 -3.21
C VAL A 401 -17.66 -17.35 -3.04
N HIS A 402 -18.04 -18.58 -3.39
CA HIS A 402 -19.42 -19.10 -3.32
C HIS A 402 -19.62 -20.09 -2.15
N SER A 403 -18.53 -20.50 -1.48
CA SER A 403 -18.57 -21.52 -0.44
C SER A 403 -19.31 -21.05 0.83
N MET A 404 -19.15 -19.79 1.23
CA MET A 404 -19.83 -19.19 2.39
C MET A 404 -20.04 -17.66 2.24
N PRO A 405 -20.79 -17.22 1.21
CA PRO A 405 -20.95 -15.79 0.87
C PRO A 405 -21.62 -14.96 1.96
N GLU A 406 -22.35 -15.59 2.88
CA GLU A 406 -22.94 -14.95 4.07
C GLU A 406 -21.92 -14.58 5.14
N ARG A 407 -20.71 -15.15 5.10
CA ARG A 407 -19.57 -14.78 5.94
C ARG A 407 -18.53 -14.01 5.13
N PHE A 408 -18.10 -14.56 4.00
CA PHE A 408 -17.04 -14.00 3.17
C PHE A 408 -17.55 -13.79 1.74
N PRO A 409 -18.27 -12.68 1.47
CA PRO A 409 -18.74 -12.38 0.13
C PRO A 409 -17.56 -11.99 -0.77
N GLN A 410 -17.68 -12.24 -2.09
CA GLN A 410 -16.69 -11.80 -3.08
C GLN A 410 -16.39 -10.30 -2.98
N PHE A 411 -17.42 -9.47 -2.78
CA PHE A 411 -17.30 -8.03 -2.67
C PHE A 411 -17.72 -7.58 -1.28
N ASN A 412 -16.81 -6.89 -0.59
CA ASN A 412 -17.01 -6.36 0.75
C ASN A 412 -16.50 -4.92 0.83
N VAL A 413 -16.60 -4.30 2.00
CA VAL A 413 -16.14 -2.92 2.23
C VAL A 413 -14.98 -2.90 3.23
N GLY A 414 -14.02 -2.01 3.03
CA GLY A 414 -12.92 -1.78 3.97
C GLY A 414 -13.41 -1.39 5.36
N ARG A 415 -12.86 -2.02 6.40
CA ARG A 415 -13.17 -1.74 7.81
C ARG A 415 -11.93 -1.89 8.69
N GLU A 416 -11.30 -0.78 9.06
CA GLU A 416 -10.12 -0.79 9.91
C GLU A 416 -10.46 -0.74 11.40
N THR A 417 -10.19 -1.84 12.12
CA THR A 417 -10.55 -1.99 13.53
C THR A 417 -9.35 -2.10 14.47
N LYS A 418 -8.11 -1.92 13.99
CA LYS A 418 -6.89 -2.09 14.79
C LYS A 418 -6.94 -1.33 16.13
N TRP A 419 -7.25 -0.04 16.10
CA TRP A 419 -7.29 0.80 17.31
C TRP A 419 -8.47 0.45 18.22
N LEU A 420 -9.64 0.17 17.64
CA LEU A 420 -10.79 -0.33 18.40
C LEU A 420 -10.44 -1.62 19.16
N ARG A 421 -9.80 -2.60 18.49
CA ARG A 421 -9.46 -3.90 19.07
C ARG A 421 -8.28 -3.85 20.04
N LYS A 422 -7.26 -3.04 19.76
CA LYS A 422 -6.04 -2.96 20.58
C LYS A 422 -6.17 -2.03 21.78
N ASP A 423 -6.91 -0.94 21.63
CA ASP A 423 -6.89 0.15 22.60
C ASP A 423 -8.30 0.42 23.17
N THR A 424 -9.24 0.89 22.36
CA THR A 424 -10.51 1.44 22.84
C THR A 424 -11.38 0.38 23.54
N LEU A 425 -11.57 -0.78 22.93
CA LEU A 425 -12.42 -1.84 23.48
C LEU A 425 -11.81 -2.49 24.74
N PRO A 426 -10.50 -2.84 24.78
CA PRO A 426 -9.85 -3.27 26.02
C PRO A 426 -9.93 -2.23 27.14
N MET A 427 -9.75 -0.94 26.83
CA MET A 427 -9.87 0.15 27.79
C MET A 427 -11.28 0.22 28.38
N ALA A 428 -12.31 0.11 27.53
CA ALA A 428 -13.70 0.08 27.96
C ALA A 428 -14.01 -1.10 28.90
N LYS A 429 -13.51 -2.29 28.56
CA LYS A 429 -13.69 -3.51 29.37
C LYS A 429 -12.97 -3.46 30.72
N ALA A 430 -11.92 -2.65 30.84
CA ALA A 430 -11.16 -2.48 32.08
C ALA A 430 -11.80 -1.50 33.08
N VAL A 431 -12.85 -0.77 32.68
CA VAL A 431 -13.54 0.18 33.55
C VAL A 431 -14.29 -0.56 34.67
N ASP A 432 -14.06 -0.17 35.92
CA ASP A 432 -14.87 -0.65 37.04
C ASP A 432 -16.26 0.00 37.01
N GLN A 433 -17.20 -0.70 36.37
CA GLN A 433 -18.57 -0.23 36.18
C GLN A 433 -19.33 0.01 37.51
N SER A 434 -18.88 -0.57 38.64
CA SER A 434 -19.51 -0.34 39.95
C SER A 434 -19.33 1.09 40.47
N THR A 435 -18.39 1.82 39.88
CA THR A 435 -18.08 3.22 40.21
C THR A 435 -18.88 4.23 39.39
N LEU A 436 -19.61 3.78 38.36
CA LEU A 436 -20.37 4.62 37.43
C LEU A 436 -21.82 4.81 37.90
N ALA A 437 -22.48 5.84 37.37
CA ALA A 437 -23.94 5.94 37.47
C ALA A 437 -24.61 4.74 36.77
N PRO A 438 -25.72 4.18 37.28
CA PRO A 438 -26.35 2.99 36.69
C PRO A 438 -26.65 3.11 35.20
N GLU A 439 -27.06 4.29 34.74
CA GLU A 439 -27.30 4.61 33.34
C GLU A 439 -26.02 4.59 32.49
N ASP A 440 -24.89 5.03 33.04
CA ASP A 440 -23.59 5.07 32.35
C ASP A 440 -22.96 3.69 32.29
N ALA A 441 -23.09 2.90 33.36
CA ALA A 441 -22.69 1.49 33.36
C ALA A 441 -23.48 0.69 32.31
N ALA A 442 -24.80 0.87 32.25
CA ALA A 442 -25.65 0.21 31.27
C ALA A 442 -25.31 0.62 29.82
N GLU A 443 -25.06 1.91 29.58
CA GLU A 443 -24.66 2.39 28.25
C GLU A 443 -23.27 1.92 27.84
N LEU A 444 -22.30 1.91 28.76
CA LEU A 444 -20.96 1.38 28.49
C LEU A 444 -21.03 -0.10 28.12
N GLN A 445 -21.78 -0.89 28.89
CA GLN A 445 -21.97 -2.31 28.61
C GLN A 445 -22.64 -2.53 27.24
N ALA A 446 -23.68 -1.77 26.92
CA ALA A 446 -24.37 -1.88 25.62
C ALA A 446 -23.48 -1.43 24.44
N ALA A 447 -22.60 -0.44 24.64
CA ALA A 447 -21.64 -0.02 23.62
C ALA A 447 -20.53 -1.06 23.40
N ILE A 448 -20.04 -1.69 24.47
CA ILE A 448 -19.10 -2.82 24.40
C ILE A 448 -19.74 -3.97 23.61
N GLU A 449 -20.95 -4.39 23.97
CA GLU A 449 -21.67 -5.48 23.30
C GLU A 449 -21.93 -5.18 21.83
N GLN A 450 -22.26 -3.93 21.48
CA GLN A 450 -22.43 -3.52 20.08
C GLN A 450 -21.13 -3.62 19.28
N CYS A 451 -20.01 -3.17 19.85
CA CYS A 451 -18.70 -3.29 19.22
C CYS A 451 -18.29 -4.76 19.05
N GLU A 452 -18.52 -5.60 20.05
CA GLU A 452 -18.25 -7.04 19.97
C GLU A 452 -19.11 -7.71 18.91
N ALA A 453 -20.42 -7.47 18.91
CA ALA A 453 -21.32 -8.03 17.89
C ALA A 453 -20.93 -7.59 16.47
N MET A 454 -20.54 -6.32 16.29
CA MET A 454 -20.04 -5.82 15.00
C MET A 454 -18.73 -6.51 14.60
N LEU A 455 -17.80 -6.68 15.54
CA LEU A 455 -16.54 -7.41 15.33
C LEU A 455 -16.76 -8.89 15.09
N ASP A 456 -17.86 -9.51 15.51
CA ASP A 456 -18.14 -10.92 15.22
C ASP A 456 -18.62 -11.15 13.78
N THR A 457 -19.07 -10.09 13.10
CA THR A 457 -19.47 -10.15 11.68
C THR A 457 -18.30 -9.94 10.73
N THR A 458 -18.36 -10.60 9.58
CA THR A 458 -17.39 -10.49 8.47
C THR A 458 -18.00 -9.82 7.23
N VAL A 459 -19.32 -9.77 7.10
CA VAL A 459 -20.00 -8.91 6.11
C VAL A 459 -20.06 -7.49 6.65
N VAL A 460 -19.36 -6.55 6.01
CA VAL A 460 -19.24 -5.20 6.54
C VAL A 460 -20.45 -4.35 6.18
N VAL A 461 -21.12 -3.83 7.20
CA VAL A 461 -22.02 -2.68 7.09
C VAL A 461 -21.32 -1.47 7.69
N TYR A 462 -20.81 -0.59 6.83
CA TYR A 462 -19.89 0.49 7.25
C TYR A 462 -20.54 1.48 8.23
N ASP A 463 -21.83 1.77 8.06
CA ASP A 463 -22.58 2.64 8.97
C ASP A 463 -22.75 2.01 10.37
N GLU A 464 -22.88 0.68 10.46
CA GLU A 464 -22.95 -0.02 11.76
C GLU A 464 -21.60 -0.02 12.46
N PHE A 465 -20.52 -0.19 11.71
CA PHE A 465 -19.15 -0.07 12.21
C PHE A 465 -18.89 1.32 12.81
N THR A 466 -19.13 2.37 12.02
CA THR A 466 -18.89 3.75 12.47
C THR A 466 -19.81 4.14 13.64
N ALA A 467 -21.07 3.69 13.64
CA ALA A 467 -21.99 3.91 14.75
C ALA A 467 -21.55 3.21 16.04
N ALA A 468 -21.09 1.96 15.96
CA ALA A 468 -20.62 1.20 17.13
C ALA A 468 -19.40 1.89 17.76
N GLN A 469 -18.41 2.26 16.94
CA GLN A 469 -17.22 2.96 17.42
C GLN A 469 -17.57 4.32 18.04
N GLN A 470 -18.39 5.12 17.36
CA GLN A 470 -18.82 6.42 17.86
C GLN A 470 -19.57 6.31 19.19
N ARG A 471 -20.43 5.30 19.35
CA ARG A 471 -21.15 5.07 20.60
C ARG A 471 -20.19 4.76 21.74
N LEU A 472 -19.21 3.88 21.52
CA LEU A 472 -18.20 3.53 22.51
C LEU A 472 -17.33 4.74 22.89
N ASP A 473 -16.84 5.49 21.91
CA ASP A 473 -16.05 6.69 22.15
C ASP A 473 -16.84 7.73 22.96
N ASN A 474 -18.11 7.95 22.62
CA ASN A 474 -18.98 8.90 23.33
C ASN A 474 -19.16 8.56 24.81
N ILE A 475 -19.41 7.29 25.15
CA ILE A 475 -19.58 6.90 26.56
C ILE A 475 -18.25 6.97 27.31
N LEU A 476 -17.13 6.57 26.69
CA LEU A 476 -15.81 6.67 27.30
C LEU A 476 -15.39 8.12 27.56
N ILE A 477 -15.74 9.05 26.66
CA ILE A 477 -15.56 10.49 26.88
C ILE A 477 -16.42 10.97 28.04
N LYS A 478 -17.71 10.57 28.07
CA LYS A 478 -18.66 10.98 29.12
C LYS A 478 -18.19 10.56 30.52
N ILE A 479 -17.65 9.36 30.67
CA ILE A 479 -17.16 8.85 31.95
C ILE A 479 -15.70 9.25 32.25
N GLY A 480 -15.07 10.06 31.40
CA GLY A 480 -13.73 10.61 31.61
C GLY A 480 -12.57 9.63 31.38
N VAL A 481 -12.82 8.53 30.69
CA VAL A 481 -11.79 7.53 30.31
C VAL A 481 -11.05 7.97 29.05
N LEU A 482 -11.78 8.43 28.05
CA LEU A 482 -11.21 9.09 26.88
C LEU A 482 -11.29 10.60 27.03
N GLN A 483 -10.29 11.30 26.50
CA GLN A 483 -10.42 12.74 26.30
C GLN A 483 -11.32 12.99 25.09
N PRO A 484 -12.22 13.99 25.16
CA PRO A 484 -12.91 14.42 23.96
C PRO A 484 -11.86 14.82 22.90
N PRO A 485 -12.10 14.55 21.61
CA PRO A 485 -11.23 15.05 20.56
C PRO A 485 -11.07 16.57 20.76
N GLU A 486 -9.83 17.06 20.64
CA GLU A 486 -9.57 18.48 20.78
C GLU A 486 -10.52 19.28 19.89
N ASP A 487 -11.09 20.37 20.41
CA ASP A 487 -11.93 21.26 19.62
C ASP A 487 -11.08 21.97 18.56
N ASP A 488 -10.93 21.31 17.42
CA ASP A 488 -10.25 21.86 16.25
C ASP A 488 -11.19 22.74 15.41
N THR A 489 -12.17 23.40 16.02
CA THR A 489 -12.97 24.41 15.30
C THR A 489 -12.07 25.47 14.66
N ALA A 490 -10.99 25.86 15.35
CA ALA A 490 -10.01 26.79 14.81
C ALA A 490 -9.29 26.23 13.56
N GLY A 491 -8.81 24.99 13.57
CA GLY A 491 -8.16 24.37 12.41
C GLY A 491 -9.12 24.06 11.29
N LYS A 492 -10.37 23.67 11.57
CA LYS A 492 -11.45 23.52 10.56
C LYS A 492 -11.75 24.85 9.87
N ILE A 493 -11.90 25.94 10.63
CA ILE A 493 -12.09 27.29 10.08
C ILE A 493 -10.85 27.69 9.28
N ALA A 494 -9.64 27.48 9.82
CA ALA A 494 -8.39 27.78 9.13
C ALA A 494 -8.27 27.00 7.82
N THR A 495 -8.67 25.73 7.80
CA THR A 495 -8.66 24.87 6.61
C THR A 495 -9.62 25.39 5.57
N ALA A 496 -10.87 25.71 5.96
CA ALA A 496 -11.86 26.28 5.06
C ALA A 496 -11.39 27.63 4.47
N LEU A 497 -10.80 28.50 5.29
CA LEU A 497 -10.26 29.79 4.86
C LEU A 497 -9.05 29.63 3.93
N CYS A 498 -8.08 28.79 4.29
CA CYS A 498 -6.88 28.55 3.46
C CYS A 498 -7.25 27.90 2.13
N LYS A 499 -8.21 26.96 2.15
CA LYS A 499 -8.79 26.38 0.93
C LYS A 499 -9.44 27.44 0.07
N LEU A 500 -10.30 28.29 0.64
CA LEU A 500 -10.96 29.37 -0.09
C LEU A 500 -9.93 30.32 -0.73
N VAL A 501 -8.88 30.69 0.00
CA VAL A 501 -7.79 31.54 -0.52
C VAL A 501 -7.04 30.83 -1.63
N SER A 502 -6.66 29.56 -1.44
CA SER A 502 -5.96 28.74 -2.45
C SER A 502 -6.77 28.61 -3.74
N ASP A 503 -8.06 28.27 -3.63
CA ASP A 503 -9.00 28.17 -4.75
C ASP A 503 -9.22 29.52 -5.45
N ALA A 504 -9.34 30.61 -4.70
CA ALA A 504 -9.48 31.95 -5.26
C ALA A 504 -8.21 32.37 -6.02
N LEU A 505 -7.03 32.13 -5.46
CA LEU A 505 -5.75 32.39 -6.13
C LEU A 505 -5.65 31.57 -7.43
N TYR A 506 -6.06 30.31 -7.41
CA TYR A 506 -6.12 29.52 -8.64
C TYR A 506 -7.07 30.11 -9.68
N ARG A 507 -8.30 30.43 -9.27
CA ARG A 507 -9.34 30.96 -10.16
C ARG A 507 -9.00 32.32 -10.78
N TYR A 508 -8.41 33.23 -10.00
CA TYR A 508 -8.20 34.62 -10.43
C TYR A 508 -6.77 34.91 -10.89
N TRP A 509 -5.76 34.23 -10.33
CA TRP A 509 -4.36 34.43 -10.69
C TRP A 509 -3.85 33.40 -11.71
N GLY A 510 -4.55 32.27 -11.84
CA GLY A 510 -4.17 31.16 -12.71
C GLY A 510 -3.07 30.27 -12.12
N PRO A 511 -2.57 29.30 -12.90
CA PRO A 511 -1.59 28.31 -12.46
C PRO A 511 -0.15 28.80 -12.68
N ARG A 512 0.22 29.86 -11.96
CA ARG A 512 1.52 30.50 -12.03
C ARG A 512 1.96 31.06 -10.69
N GLY A 513 3.27 31.26 -10.55
CA GLY A 513 3.86 32.04 -9.48
C GLY A 513 3.48 33.52 -9.56
N PHE A 514 3.63 34.24 -8.46
CA PHE A 514 3.30 35.67 -8.38
C PHE A 514 4.24 36.56 -9.18
N SER A 515 5.46 36.08 -9.44
CA SER A 515 6.50 36.77 -10.19
C SER A 515 6.59 36.35 -11.65
N ASP A 516 5.83 35.33 -12.07
CA ASP A 516 5.80 34.88 -13.46
C ASP A 516 5.18 35.97 -14.33
N GLY A 517 5.81 36.28 -15.47
CA GLY A 517 5.31 37.26 -16.44
C GLY A 517 3.95 36.85 -17.01
N VAL A 518 3.15 37.84 -17.46
CA VAL A 518 1.83 37.58 -18.06
C VAL A 518 1.91 36.76 -19.35
N ASP A 519 3.07 36.77 -20.02
CA ASP A 519 3.32 36.11 -21.30
C ASP A 519 3.87 34.67 -21.17
N ALA A 520 4.04 34.12 -19.96
CA ALA A 520 4.49 32.74 -19.74
C ALA A 520 3.39 31.67 -19.99
N ILE A 521 2.33 32.05 -20.70
CA ILE A 521 1.15 31.23 -21.03
C ILE A 521 1.37 30.69 -22.45
N GLY A 522 2.30 29.74 -22.58
CA GLY A 522 2.51 28.93 -23.78
C GLY A 522 2.31 27.48 -23.44
#